data_AF-A0A365ZGK9-F1
#
_entry.id   AF-A0A365ZGK9-F1
#
_cell.length_a   1.000
_cell.length_b   1.000
_cell.length_c   1.000
_cell.angle_alpha   90.00
_cell.angle_beta   90.00
_cell.angle_gamma   90.00
#
_symmetry.space_group_name_H-M   'P 1'
#
loop_
_entity.id
_entity.type
_entity.pdbx_description
1 polymer ?
#
loop_
_entity_poly.entity_id
_entity_poly.type
_entity_poly.pdbx_seq_one_letter_code
_entity_poly.pdbx_strand_id
1 'polypeptide(L)'
;MTTPEATTYGNWRRARGLGLGHLTPVQSAVLLGCLLVPILWTYLLGLLSALPVIAAASLIAALMVVRVRGTTPADVLLRVSRFSMARHRGWSELSGGVLTDHPRRHDLPGVMAPVVPLSADDGRGGRHGLLWHRRSGQLTAVLRVSPLGVELADPRDAEQWVANWGAFLADLGYRPTVAHIAVTCDTFPAGGSSARDYIAERIHPAAPPAAQAVMRDLAEMAPDAVADVDTRIAITFDPAAANPRPQNLLDAVAEVTRWLPGIEQMLAPCGIAYSGRLTAQELVATLRTAYDPASRADVARAAAAPQAGELLRWEEAGPVRAQEDWDCWRHDSAVSVAWALSEAPRQAVISQVLLPLLAPGPYARRASLLYEPFPAEIAAKRLEDEVNNASIRQWWGKATKREATQRDIDDQAQARQAAREESAGAGVGRFTLYASTSVPTLEQLPAAVADVEQRAGQAKLRLRRMRGGHAAGFAAALGMGFNPSTVTGKAHR
;
A
#
# COMPACT_ATOMS: atom_id res chain seq x y z
N MET A 1 28.56 -2.83 -32.85
CA MET A 1 27.85 -3.36 -31.68
C MET A 1 26.93 -2.26 -31.18
N THR A 2 25.64 -2.33 -31.52
CA THR A 2 24.62 -1.43 -30.97
C THR A 2 24.45 -1.79 -29.49
N THR A 3 24.71 -0.86 -28.58
CA THR A 3 24.35 -1.01 -27.16
C THR A 3 22.88 -1.41 -27.07
N PRO A 4 22.53 -2.50 -26.37
CA PRO A 4 21.13 -2.89 -26.21
C PRO A 4 20.37 -1.73 -25.57
N GLU A 5 19.30 -1.31 -26.22
CA GLU A 5 18.40 -0.28 -25.71
C GLU A 5 17.74 -0.81 -24.45
N ALA A 6 17.77 -0.04 -23.35
CA ALA A 6 17.27 -0.49 -22.06
C ALA A 6 15.75 -0.74 -22.12
N THR A 7 15.29 -1.90 -21.64
CA THR A 7 13.86 -2.19 -21.57
C THR A 7 13.14 -1.18 -20.67
N THR A 8 12.07 -0.58 -21.19
CA THR A 8 11.27 0.41 -20.45
C THR A 8 9.87 -0.11 -20.18
N TYR A 9 9.32 0.30 -19.04
CA TYR A 9 8.02 -0.08 -18.51
C TYR A 9 7.16 1.18 -18.37
N GLY A 10 5.87 1.09 -18.70
CA GLY A 10 5.02 2.26 -18.80
C GLY A 10 3.53 1.96 -18.85
N ASN A 11 2.77 2.88 -19.44
CA ASN A 11 1.34 2.74 -19.72
C ASN A 11 0.41 2.61 -18.50
N TRP A 12 0.85 3.04 -17.31
CA TRP A 12 -0.04 3.09 -16.14
C TRP A 12 -1.17 4.09 -16.34
N ARG A 13 -2.39 3.64 -16.10
CA ARG A 13 -3.60 4.44 -16.23
C ARG A 13 -4.25 4.66 -14.89
N ARG A 14 -4.68 5.89 -14.65
CA ARG A 14 -5.53 6.19 -13.50
C ARG A 14 -6.91 5.60 -13.78
N ALA A 15 -7.39 4.70 -12.93
CA ALA A 15 -8.77 4.23 -12.97
C ALA A 15 -9.72 5.44 -12.94
N ARG A 16 -10.50 5.64 -14.01
CA ARG A 16 -11.51 6.70 -14.12
C ARG A 16 -12.89 6.09 -13.90
N GLY A 17 -13.71 6.72 -13.07
CA GLY A 17 -15.13 6.37 -12.97
C GLY A 17 -15.93 6.99 -14.11
N LEU A 18 -17.19 6.56 -14.28
CA LEU A 18 -18.16 7.01 -15.30
C LEU A 18 -18.58 8.50 -15.20
N GLY A 19 -17.90 9.34 -14.42
CA GLY A 19 -18.25 10.74 -14.27
C GLY A 19 -17.78 11.62 -15.43
N LEU A 20 -18.35 12.83 -15.54
CA LEU A 20 -17.98 13.80 -16.56
C LEU A 20 -16.55 14.31 -16.33
N GLY A 21 -15.64 13.99 -17.27
CA GLY A 21 -14.24 14.44 -17.23
C GLY A 21 -13.46 13.82 -16.06
N HIS A 22 -13.17 14.63 -15.05
CA HIS A 22 -12.41 14.21 -13.85
C HIS A 22 -13.25 14.17 -12.57
N LEU A 23 -14.57 14.31 -12.68
CA LEU A 23 -15.49 14.36 -11.56
C LEU A 23 -16.00 12.95 -11.22
N THR A 24 -16.34 12.72 -9.96
CA THR A 24 -17.08 11.50 -9.59
C THR A 24 -18.52 11.58 -10.09
N PRO A 25 -19.25 10.46 -10.25
CA PRO A 25 -20.66 10.48 -10.64
C PRO A 25 -21.52 11.39 -9.74
N VAL A 26 -21.23 11.39 -8.43
CA VAL A 26 -21.88 12.27 -7.45
C VAL A 26 -21.56 13.74 -7.72
N GLN A 27 -20.30 14.09 -7.97
CA GLN A 27 -19.91 15.46 -8.32
C GLN A 27 -20.55 15.92 -9.64
N SER A 28 -20.65 15.04 -10.63
CA SER A 28 -21.36 15.32 -11.88
C SER A 28 -22.85 15.56 -11.66
N ALA A 29 -23.51 14.76 -10.81
CA ALA A 29 -24.91 14.94 -10.45
C ALA A 29 -25.14 16.26 -9.69
N VAL A 30 -24.25 16.62 -8.76
CA VAL A 30 -24.34 17.90 -8.03
C VAL A 30 -24.14 19.08 -8.98
N LEU A 31 -23.17 19.01 -9.90
CA LEU A 31 -22.96 20.05 -10.92
C LEU A 31 -24.18 20.22 -11.84
N LEU A 32 -24.81 19.11 -12.24
CA LEU A 32 -26.06 19.16 -12.99
C LEU A 32 -27.17 19.83 -12.15
N GLY A 33 -27.26 19.50 -10.86
CA GLY A 33 -28.16 20.17 -9.92
C GLY A 33 -27.90 21.67 -9.80
N CYS A 34 -26.63 22.10 -9.72
CA CYS A 34 -26.25 23.51 -9.72
C CYS A 34 -26.65 24.24 -11.00
N LEU A 35 -26.80 23.53 -12.13
CA LEU A 35 -27.31 24.10 -13.37
C LEU A 35 -28.85 24.15 -13.39
N LEU A 36 -29.51 23.04 -13.04
CA LEU A 36 -30.96 22.88 -13.18
C LEU A 36 -31.77 23.63 -12.12
N VAL A 37 -31.31 23.63 -10.87
CA VAL A 37 -32.05 24.25 -9.74
C VAL A 37 -32.27 25.75 -9.96
N PRO A 38 -31.25 26.56 -10.33
CA PRO A 38 -31.46 27.98 -10.58
C PRO A 38 -32.35 28.24 -11.81
N ILE A 39 -32.28 27.41 -12.86
CA ILE A 39 -33.13 27.54 -14.04
C ILE A 39 -34.59 27.30 -13.68
N LEU A 40 -34.88 26.22 -12.96
CA LEU A 40 -36.23 25.89 -12.50
C LEU A 40 -36.78 26.96 -11.54
N TRP A 41 -35.93 27.46 -10.64
CA TRP A 41 -36.30 28.54 -9.71
C TRP A 41 -36.66 29.83 -10.44
N THR A 42 -35.85 30.20 -11.44
CA THR A 42 -36.09 31.38 -12.29
C THR A 42 -37.43 31.25 -13.03
N TYR A 43 -37.74 30.04 -13.53
CA TYR A 43 -39.00 29.76 -14.22
C TYR A 43 -40.22 29.87 -13.29
N LEU A 44 -40.14 29.37 -12.05
CA LEU A 44 -41.28 29.32 -11.13
C LEU A 44 -41.51 30.62 -10.35
N LEU A 45 -40.43 31.31 -9.94
CA LEU A 45 -40.48 32.41 -8.95
C LEU A 45 -39.87 33.72 -9.48
N GLY A 46 -39.46 33.75 -10.74
CA GLY A 46 -38.88 34.93 -11.40
C GLY A 46 -37.38 35.14 -11.15
N LEU A 47 -36.76 36.00 -11.97
CA LEU A 47 -35.31 36.18 -12.01
C LEU A 47 -34.71 36.81 -10.74
N LEU A 48 -35.38 37.81 -10.17
CA LEU A 48 -34.88 38.54 -9.00
C LEU A 48 -34.76 37.64 -7.76
N SER A 49 -35.69 36.70 -7.58
CA SER A 49 -35.66 35.74 -6.46
C SER A 49 -34.64 34.61 -6.68
N ALA A 50 -34.19 34.39 -7.93
CA ALA A 50 -33.23 33.37 -8.29
C ALA A 50 -31.76 33.80 -8.09
N LEU A 51 -31.46 35.10 -8.02
CA LEU A 51 -30.10 35.63 -7.84
C LEU A 51 -29.30 34.98 -6.69
N PRO A 52 -29.82 34.83 -5.45
CA PRO A 52 -29.07 34.16 -4.38
C PRO A 52 -28.84 32.67 -4.66
N VAL A 53 -29.78 32.00 -5.34
CA VAL A 53 -29.66 30.57 -5.71
C VAL A 53 -28.61 30.40 -6.80
N ILE A 54 -28.57 31.30 -7.79
CA ILE A 54 -27.53 31.33 -8.83
C ILE A 54 -26.16 31.58 -8.18
N ALA A 55 -26.05 32.54 -7.26
CA ALA A 55 -24.82 32.83 -6.55
C ALA A 55 -24.32 31.60 -5.76
N ALA A 56 -25.19 30.97 -4.98
CA ALA A 56 -24.86 29.76 -4.23
C ALA A 56 -24.46 28.59 -5.17
N ALA A 57 -25.23 28.34 -6.23
CA ALA A 57 -24.94 27.28 -7.19
C ALA A 57 -23.62 27.51 -7.93
N SER A 58 -23.32 28.76 -8.31
CA SER A 58 -22.05 29.13 -8.95
C SER A 58 -20.86 28.94 -8.00
N LEU A 59 -21.02 29.27 -6.71
CA LEU A 59 -20.00 29.04 -5.69
C LEU A 59 -19.74 27.53 -5.49
N ILE A 60 -20.80 26.71 -5.41
CA ILE A 60 -20.67 25.25 -5.28
C ILE A 60 -20.00 24.66 -6.53
N ALA A 61 -20.41 25.08 -7.72
CA ALA A 61 -19.78 24.67 -8.97
C ALA A 61 -18.30 25.06 -9.02
N ALA A 62 -17.94 26.28 -8.62
CA ALA A 62 -16.56 26.72 -8.51
C ALA A 62 -15.76 25.88 -7.52
N LEU A 63 -16.32 25.57 -6.33
CA LEU A 63 -15.70 24.74 -5.31
C LEU A 63 -15.42 23.29 -5.80
N MET A 64 -16.22 22.80 -6.74
CA MET A 64 -16.07 21.47 -7.34
C MET A 64 -15.14 21.42 -8.56
N VAL A 65 -15.12 22.48 -9.38
CA VAL A 65 -14.38 22.49 -10.65
C VAL A 65 -12.96 23.05 -10.47
N VAL A 66 -12.80 24.06 -9.63
CA VAL A 66 -11.48 24.70 -9.41
C VAL A 66 -10.57 23.71 -8.70
N ARG A 67 -9.45 23.37 -9.32
CA ARG A 67 -8.45 22.50 -8.71
C ARG A 67 -7.25 23.30 -8.23
N VAL A 68 -7.04 23.28 -6.92
CA VAL A 68 -5.82 23.80 -6.30
C VAL A 68 -4.92 22.60 -6.00
N ARG A 69 -3.73 22.56 -6.62
CA ARG A 69 -2.74 21.47 -6.47
C ARG A 69 -3.29 20.06 -6.73
N GLY A 70 -4.30 19.94 -7.60
CA GLY A 70 -4.89 18.65 -7.99
C GLY A 70 -6.03 18.12 -7.13
N THR A 71 -6.54 18.91 -6.17
CA THR A 71 -7.80 18.63 -5.45
C THR A 71 -8.79 19.76 -5.59
N THR A 72 -10.06 19.41 -5.47
CA THR A 72 -11.13 20.39 -5.32
C THR A 72 -11.12 20.92 -3.87
N PRO A 73 -11.36 22.22 -3.64
CA PRO A 73 -11.60 22.75 -2.31
C PRO A 73 -12.71 22.01 -1.56
N ALA A 74 -13.71 21.48 -2.28
CA ALA A 74 -14.77 20.65 -1.71
C ALA A 74 -14.20 19.40 -1.01
N ASP A 75 -13.27 18.69 -1.65
CA ASP A 75 -12.62 17.51 -1.07
C ASP A 75 -11.82 17.85 0.21
N VAL A 76 -11.21 19.04 0.24
CA VAL A 76 -10.47 19.53 1.41
C VAL A 76 -11.44 19.86 2.54
N LEU A 77 -12.49 20.62 2.26
CA LEU A 77 -13.50 21.00 3.25
C LEU A 77 -14.18 19.79 3.87
N LEU A 78 -14.55 18.80 3.04
CA LEU A 78 -15.20 17.56 3.49
C LEU A 78 -14.25 16.71 4.34
N ARG A 79 -12.94 16.77 4.06
CA ARG A 79 -11.93 16.11 4.89
C ARG A 79 -11.74 16.82 6.23
N VAL A 80 -11.63 18.15 6.23
CA VAL A 80 -11.52 18.95 7.44
C VAL A 80 -12.73 18.74 8.34
N SER A 81 -13.94 18.73 7.77
CA SER A 81 -15.18 18.51 8.54
C SER A 81 -15.25 17.11 9.14
N ARG A 82 -14.89 16.07 8.36
CA ARG A 82 -14.81 14.69 8.86
C ARG A 82 -13.79 14.55 9.98
N PHE A 83 -12.61 15.14 9.83
CA PHE A 83 -11.57 15.10 10.83
C PHE A 83 -11.96 15.88 12.10
N SER A 84 -12.52 17.08 11.95
CA SER A 84 -13.04 17.86 13.07
C SER A 84 -14.14 17.09 13.83
N MET A 85 -15.07 16.46 13.11
CA MET A 85 -16.10 15.61 13.72
C MET A 85 -15.48 14.41 14.44
N ALA A 86 -14.49 13.74 13.84
CA ALA A 86 -13.79 12.63 14.47
C ALA A 86 -13.08 13.07 15.77
N ARG A 87 -12.42 14.23 15.75
CA ARG A 87 -11.77 14.83 16.92
C ARG A 87 -12.77 15.19 18.01
N HIS A 88 -13.89 15.84 17.66
CA HIS A 88 -14.95 16.15 18.61
C HIS A 88 -15.59 14.90 19.23
N ARG A 89 -15.62 13.78 18.50
CA ARG A 89 -16.10 12.48 18.99
C ARG A 89 -15.03 11.65 19.72
N GLY A 90 -13.80 12.16 19.85
CA GLY A 90 -12.69 11.43 20.47
C GLY A 90 -12.14 10.25 19.65
N TRP A 91 -12.50 10.14 18.37
CA TRP A 91 -12.04 9.04 17.50
C TRP A 91 -10.60 9.22 16.99
N SER A 92 -10.02 10.40 17.19
CA SER A 92 -8.62 10.71 16.84
C SER A 92 -7.63 10.24 17.89
N GLU A 93 -8.09 9.74 19.04
CA GLU A 93 -7.24 9.33 20.15
C GLU A 93 -7.49 7.87 20.49
N LEU A 94 -6.42 7.10 20.57
CA LEU A 94 -6.39 5.77 21.15
C LEU A 94 -5.60 5.82 22.45
N SER A 95 -6.21 5.32 23.52
CA SER A 95 -5.54 5.04 24.78
C SER A 95 -5.75 3.55 25.05
N GLY A 96 -4.66 2.78 25.14
CA GLY A 96 -4.64 1.32 25.30
C GLY A 96 -5.18 0.82 26.65
N GLY A 97 -5.94 1.65 27.38
CA GLY A 97 -6.69 1.22 28.56
C GLY A 97 -5.82 0.79 29.74
N VAL A 98 -4.58 1.27 29.89
CA VAL A 98 -3.73 0.92 31.05
C VAL A 98 -4.41 1.27 32.38
N LEU A 99 -5.25 2.31 32.40
CA LEU A 99 -6.01 2.77 33.56
C LEU A 99 -7.50 2.35 33.53
N THR A 100 -8.00 1.83 32.41
CA THR A 100 -9.43 1.52 32.21
C THR A 100 -9.60 0.17 31.53
N ASP A 101 -10.26 -0.76 32.21
CA ASP A 101 -10.49 -2.10 31.68
C ASP A 101 -11.56 -2.07 30.57
N HIS A 102 -11.13 -1.84 29.33
CA HIS A 102 -12.01 -1.91 28.17
C HIS A 102 -11.90 -3.31 27.52
N PRO A 103 -13.01 -4.01 27.23
CA PRO A 103 -13.00 -5.34 26.57
C PRO A 103 -12.31 -5.39 25.20
N ARG A 104 -11.94 -4.26 24.60
CA ARG A 104 -11.25 -4.15 23.31
C ARG A 104 -9.91 -3.42 23.41
N ARG A 105 -9.30 -3.38 24.60
CA ARG A 105 -8.02 -2.69 24.84
C ARG A 105 -6.85 -3.21 23.98
N HIS A 106 -6.99 -4.45 23.48
CA HIS A 106 -5.99 -5.17 22.68
C HIS A 106 -6.20 -5.04 21.16
N ASP A 107 -7.23 -4.30 20.74
CA ASP A 107 -7.47 -4.07 19.31
C ASP A 107 -6.46 -3.03 18.77
N LEU A 108 -5.97 -3.27 17.55
CA LEU A 108 -5.06 -2.33 16.89
C LEU A 108 -5.74 -0.98 16.56
N PRO A 109 -4.97 0.09 16.33
CA PRO A 109 -5.54 1.40 16.05
C PRO A 109 -6.43 1.46 14.79
N GLY A 110 -7.57 2.14 14.92
CA GLY A 110 -8.40 2.59 13.80
C GLY A 110 -8.84 1.45 12.87
N VAL A 111 -8.41 1.51 11.62
CA VAL A 111 -8.80 0.54 10.57
C VAL A 111 -8.28 -0.87 10.81
N MET A 112 -7.25 -1.03 11.65
CA MET A 112 -6.67 -2.32 12.01
C MET A 112 -7.37 -3.00 13.20
N ALA A 113 -8.26 -2.30 13.92
CA ALA A 113 -8.98 -2.83 15.08
C ALA A 113 -9.64 -4.22 14.87
N PRO A 114 -10.27 -4.54 13.72
CA PRO A 114 -10.87 -5.87 13.52
C PRO A 114 -9.85 -6.97 13.21
N VAL A 115 -8.56 -6.69 13.07
CA VAL A 115 -7.52 -7.68 12.76
C VAL A 115 -7.12 -8.45 14.02
N VAL A 116 -6.99 -9.78 13.88
CA VAL A 116 -6.59 -10.71 14.95
C VAL A 116 -5.63 -11.74 14.37
N PRO A 117 -4.58 -12.16 15.09
CA PRO A 117 -3.68 -13.19 14.63
C PRO A 117 -4.32 -14.55 14.87
N LEU A 118 -4.07 -15.46 13.94
CA LEU A 118 -4.35 -16.87 14.06
C LEU A 118 -3.02 -17.60 13.92
N SER A 119 -2.79 -18.59 14.77
CA SER A 119 -1.70 -19.52 14.57
C SER A 119 -2.26 -20.83 14.05
N ALA A 120 -1.74 -21.27 12.90
CA ALA A 120 -2.16 -22.49 12.24
C ALA A 120 -0.95 -23.37 11.89
N ASP A 121 -1.22 -24.64 11.58
CA ASP A 121 -0.23 -25.56 11.03
C ASP A 121 0.06 -25.17 9.57
N ASP A 122 1.33 -25.17 9.17
CA ASP A 122 1.74 -24.76 7.83
C ASP A 122 1.59 -25.87 6.77
N GLY A 123 1.20 -27.08 7.19
CA GLY A 123 1.08 -28.29 6.38
C GLY A 123 2.40 -29.02 6.15
N ARG A 124 3.48 -28.59 6.79
CA ARG A 124 4.86 -29.10 6.65
C ARG A 124 5.49 -29.46 8.00
N GLY A 125 4.69 -29.54 9.06
CA GLY A 125 5.15 -29.81 10.43
C GLY A 125 5.64 -28.57 11.19
N GLY A 126 5.46 -27.38 10.62
CA GLY A 126 5.72 -26.10 11.26
C GLY A 126 4.45 -25.34 11.62
N ARG A 127 4.60 -24.14 12.17
CA ARG A 127 3.50 -23.21 12.44
C ARG A 127 3.70 -21.92 11.68
N HIS A 128 2.60 -21.35 11.20
CA HIS A 128 2.58 -20.00 10.63
C HIS A 128 1.54 -19.12 11.29
N GLY A 129 1.70 -17.81 11.12
CA GLY A 129 0.75 -16.79 11.52
C GLY A 129 -0.10 -16.32 10.33
N LEU A 130 -1.41 -16.20 10.55
CA LEU A 130 -2.35 -15.57 9.63
C LEU A 130 -3.00 -14.38 10.33
N LEU A 131 -3.19 -13.27 9.63
CA LEU A 131 -3.97 -12.13 10.12
C LEU A 131 -5.41 -12.28 9.61
N TRP A 132 -6.34 -12.41 10.53
CA TRP A 132 -7.77 -12.51 10.24
C TRP A 132 -8.46 -11.17 10.47
N HIS A 133 -9.04 -10.61 9.42
CA HIS A 133 -9.81 -9.39 9.50
C HIS A 133 -11.30 -9.71 9.76
N ARG A 134 -11.71 -9.69 11.04
CA ARG A 134 -13.03 -10.13 11.53
C ARG A 134 -14.22 -9.52 10.78
N ARG A 135 -14.09 -8.28 10.29
CA ARG A 135 -15.19 -7.57 9.62
C ARG A 135 -15.35 -7.95 8.14
N SER A 136 -14.26 -8.29 7.45
CA SER A 136 -14.31 -8.65 6.03
C SER A 136 -14.28 -10.16 5.81
N GLY A 137 -13.85 -10.94 6.82
CA GLY A 137 -13.60 -12.37 6.70
C GLY A 137 -12.30 -12.72 5.98
N GLN A 138 -11.50 -11.72 5.60
CA GLN A 138 -10.25 -11.92 4.87
C GLN A 138 -9.15 -12.46 5.78
N LEU A 139 -8.27 -13.27 5.18
CA LEU A 139 -7.11 -13.88 5.82
C LEU A 139 -5.84 -13.45 5.09
N THR A 140 -4.85 -12.95 5.82
CA THR A 140 -3.59 -12.49 5.23
C THR A 140 -2.44 -13.32 5.77
N ALA A 141 -1.67 -13.93 4.86
CA ALA A 141 -0.38 -14.54 5.18
C ALA A 141 0.74 -13.56 4.83
N VAL A 142 1.77 -13.48 5.68
CA VAL A 142 2.92 -12.60 5.43
C VAL A 142 4.15 -13.47 5.25
N LEU A 143 4.85 -13.26 4.14
CA LEU A 143 6.05 -13.97 3.75
C LEU A 143 7.27 -13.10 4.03
N ARG A 144 8.29 -13.71 4.65
CA ARG A 144 9.62 -13.13 4.77
C ARG A 144 10.37 -13.38 3.47
N VAL A 145 10.84 -12.31 2.84
CA VAL A 145 11.53 -12.39 1.56
C VAL A 145 12.77 -11.48 1.53
N SER A 146 13.74 -11.84 0.71
CA SER A 146 14.91 -11.01 0.42
C SER A 146 15.05 -10.86 -1.10
N PRO A 147 14.91 -9.64 -1.65
CA PRO A 147 15.12 -9.42 -3.08
C PRO A 147 16.60 -9.56 -3.42
N LEU A 148 16.92 -10.20 -4.54
CA LEU A 148 18.27 -10.21 -5.07
C LEU A 148 18.65 -8.80 -5.55
N GLY A 149 19.87 -8.38 -5.24
CA GLY A 149 20.35 -7.02 -5.57
C GLY A 149 20.43 -6.81 -7.08
N VAL A 150 19.63 -5.88 -7.59
CA VAL A 150 19.58 -5.56 -9.03
C VAL A 150 20.79 -4.74 -9.50
N GLU A 151 21.53 -4.10 -8.58
CA GLU A 151 22.66 -3.21 -8.92
C GLU A 151 23.89 -3.95 -9.46
N LEU A 152 24.11 -5.21 -9.05
CA LEU A 152 25.23 -6.03 -9.49
C LEU A 152 24.80 -7.18 -10.42
N ALA A 153 23.51 -7.28 -10.73
CA ALA A 153 22.97 -8.29 -11.62
C ALA A 153 23.24 -7.92 -13.09
N ASP A 154 23.37 -8.94 -13.96
CA ASP A 154 23.35 -8.72 -15.40
C ASP A 154 21.99 -8.09 -15.78
N PRO A 155 21.96 -7.04 -16.62
CA PRO A 155 20.71 -6.46 -17.11
C PRO A 155 19.71 -7.49 -17.65
N ARG A 156 20.19 -8.57 -18.30
CA ARG A 156 19.33 -9.64 -18.81
C ARG A 156 18.63 -10.43 -17.70
N ASP A 157 19.35 -10.71 -16.62
CA ASP A 157 18.77 -11.40 -15.46
C ASP A 157 17.72 -10.52 -14.78
N ALA A 158 18.02 -9.22 -14.63
CA ALA A 158 17.09 -8.25 -14.09
C ALA A 158 15.81 -8.13 -14.94
N GLU A 159 15.93 -8.10 -16.27
CA GLU A 159 14.80 -8.11 -17.19
C GLU A 159 13.98 -9.40 -17.08
N GLN A 160 14.63 -10.56 -16.98
CA GLN A 160 13.95 -11.84 -16.80
C GLN A 160 13.20 -11.91 -15.46
N TRP A 161 13.77 -11.40 -14.37
CA TRP A 161 13.11 -11.33 -13.07
C TRP A 161 11.86 -10.44 -13.13
N VAL A 162 11.94 -9.30 -13.81
CA VAL A 162 10.78 -8.40 -13.99
C VAL A 162 9.71 -9.04 -14.87
N ALA A 163 10.10 -9.74 -15.94
CA ALA A 163 9.16 -10.49 -16.78
C ALA A 163 8.44 -11.60 -15.98
N ASN A 164 9.19 -12.35 -15.17
CA ASN A 164 8.64 -13.38 -14.28
C ASN A 164 7.72 -12.78 -13.21
N TRP A 165 8.05 -11.60 -12.67
CA TRP A 165 7.17 -10.88 -11.76
C TRP A 165 5.86 -10.47 -12.46
N GLY A 166 5.93 -10.01 -13.71
CA GLY A 166 4.73 -9.73 -14.53
C GLY A 166 3.85 -10.98 -14.72
N ALA A 167 4.46 -12.13 -15.03
CA ALA A 167 3.76 -13.40 -15.15
C ALA A 167 3.15 -13.85 -13.81
N PHE A 168 3.85 -13.66 -12.70
CA PHE A 168 3.33 -13.91 -11.36
C PHE A 168 2.08 -13.08 -11.07
N LEU A 169 2.10 -11.76 -11.35
CA LEU A 169 0.93 -10.90 -11.17
C LEU A 169 -0.25 -11.32 -12.06
N ALA A 170 0.04 -11.79 -13.28
CA ALA A 170 -0.98 -12.32 -14.20
C ALA A 170 -1.66 -13.58 -13.67
N ASP A 171 -0.87 -14.51 -13.13
CA ASP A 171 -1.38 -15.75 -12.53
C ASP A 171 -2.34 -15.48 -11.36
N LEU A 172 -2.11 -14.41 -10.58
CA LEU A 172 -3.03 -14.01 -9.51
C LEU A 172 -4.45 -13.68 -10.02
N GLY A 173 -4.60 -13.23 -11.27
CA GLY A 173 -5.91 -12.97 -11.89
C GLY A 173 -6.76 -14.23 -12.13
N TYR A 174 -6.12 -15.40 -12.14
CA TYR A 174 -6.79 -16.71 -12.25
C TYR A 174 -7.11 -17.33 -10.87
N ARG A 175 -6.74 -16.66 -9.78
CA ARG A 175 -6.97 -17.12 -8.41
C ARG A 175 -8.01 -16.23 -7.73
N PRO A 176 -9.32 -16.52 -7.86
CA PRO A 176 -10.39 -15.63 -7.39
C PRO A 176 -10.37 -15.41 -5.87
N THR A 177 -9.72 -16.30 -5.12
CA THR A 177 -9.53 -16.18 -3.67
C THR A 177 -8.50 -15.12 -3.28
N VAL A 178 -7.59 -14.70 -4.17
CA VAL A 178 -6.59 -13.67 -3.86
C VAL A 178 -7.21 -12.29 -4.03
N ALA A 179 -7.44 -11.61 -2.91
CA ALA A 179 -8.05 -10.28 -2.91
C ALA A 179 -7.04 -9.18 -3.25
N HIS A 180 -5.82 -9.25 -2.71
CA HIS A 180 -4.70 -8.37 -3.05
C HIS A 180 -3.40 -8.91 -2.47
N ILE A 181 -2.28 -8.45 -3.02
CA ILE A 181 -0.94 -8.61 -2.43
C ILE A 181 -0.41 -7.24 -2.02
N ALA A 182 0.48 -7.21 -1.03
CA ALA A 182 1.22 -6.04 -0.62
C ALA A 182 2.71 -6.37 -0.54
N VAL A 183 3.55 -5.66 -1.28
CA VAL A 183 5.01 -5.74 -1.18
C VAL A 183 5.47 -4.56 -0.34
N THR A 184 6.00 -4.84 0.84
CA THR A 184 6.41 -3.81 1.80
C THR A 184 7.92 -3.86 1.98
N CYS A 185 8.59 -2.73 1.79
CA CYS A 185 9.97 -2.52 2.18
C CYS A 185 9.99 -1.54 3.36
N ASP A 186 10.54 -1.97 4.48
CA ASP A 186 10.83 -1.14 5.64
C ASP A 186 12.32 -0.85 5.66
N THR A 187 12.67 0.42 5.77
CA THR A 187 14.06 0.86 5.88
C THR A 187 14.23 1.60 7.18
N PHE A 188 15.26 1.23 7.91
CA PHE A 188 15.57 1.86 9.18
C PHE A 188 16.90 2.60 9.09
N PRO A 189 16.97 3.82 9.66
CA PRO A 189 18.23 4.49 9.79
C PRO A 189 19.09 3.63 10.70
N ALA A 190 20.37 3.66 10.41
CA ALA A 190 21.33 2.79 11.04
C ALA A 190 21.31 3.00 12.57
N GLY A 191 21.13 1.91 13.34
CA GLY A 191 21.04 1.96 14.81
C GLY A 191 20.05 1.00 15.50
N GLY A 192 19.54 -0.03 14.81
CA GLY A 192 18.60 -1.00 15.41
C GLY A 192 19.21 -2.35 15.78
N SER A 193 20.12 -2.84 14.93
CA SER A 193 20.98 -4.00 15.15
C SER A 193 22.32 -3.64 14.53
N SER A 194 23.42 -3.77 15.28
CA SER A 194 24.72 -3.49 14.71
C SER A 194 25.10 -4.67 13.81
N ALA A 195 25.79 -4.43 12.70
CA ALA A 195 26.40 -5.52 11.92
C ALA A 195 27.28 -6.41 12.82
N ARG A 196 27.82 -5.82 13.89
CA ARG A 196 28.51 -6.51 14.98
C ARG A 196 27.63 -7.55 15.67
N ASP A 197 26.40 -7.22 16.08
CA ASP A 197 25.47 -8.19 16.71
C ASP A 197 25.12 -9.34 15.75
N TYR A 198 24.83 -9.00 14.49
CA TYR A 198 24.52 -9.99 13.45
C TYR A 198 25.66 -10.98 13.22
N ILE A 199 26.90 -10.47 13.18
CA ILE A 199 28.10 -11.30 13.02
C ILE A 199 28.32 -12.15 14.27
N ALA A 200 28.25 -11.54 15.46
CA ALA A 200 28.49 -12.21 16.73
C ALA A 200 27.56 -13.41 16.95
N GLU A 201 26.26 -13.26 16.63
CA GLU A 201 25.26 -14.33 16.76
C GLU A 201 25.55 -15.54 15.86
N ARG A 202 26.24 -15.33 14.73
CA ARG A 202 26.52 -16.36 13.72
C ARG A 202 27.88 -17.03 13.87
N ILE A 203 28.67 -16.68 14.90
CA ILE A 203 29.92 -17.36 15.20
C ILE A 203 29.60 -18.72 15.84
N HIS A 204 29.77 -19.80 15.07
CA HIS A 204 29.54 -21.14 15.59
C HIS A 204 30.61 -21.54 16.63
N PRO A 205 30.25 -22.03 17.83
CA PRO A 205 31.22 -22.35 18.89
C PRO A 205 32.28 -23.40 18.50
N ALA A 206 31.91 -24.33 17.61
CA ALA A 206 32.82 -25.37 17.11
C ALA A 206 33.66 -24.95 15.88
N ALA A 207 33.57 -23.70 15.41
CA ALA A 207 34.39 -23.23 14.29
C ALA A 207 35.89 -23.14 14.68
N PRO A 208 36.84 -23.32 13.75
CA PRO A 208 38.27 -23.19 14.04
C PRO A 208 38.62 -21.84 14.70
N PRO A 209 39.53 -21.81 15.70
CA PRO A 209 39.83 -20.58 16.44
C PRO A 209 40.24 -19.39 15.57
N ALA A 210 40.98 -19.65 14.49
CA ALA A 210 41.37 -18.62 13.52
C ALA A 210 40.17 -17.99 12.80
N ALA A 211 39.17 -18.80 12.41
CA ALA A 211 37.96 -18.30 11.77
C ALA A 211 37.11 -17.47 12.75
N GLN A 212 37.01 -17.90 14.01
CA GLN A 212 36.33 -17.12 15.03
C GLN A 212 37.01 -15.77 15.30
N ALA A 213 38.36 -15.75 15.32
CA ALA A 213 39.12 -14.52 15.48
C ALA A 213 38.85 -13.55 14.32
N VAL A 214 38.94 -14.01 13.07
CA VAL A 214 38.64 -13.17 11.89
C VAL A 214 37.22 -12.63 11.94
N MET A 215 36.22 -13.45 12.30
CA MET A 215 34.83 -12.97 12.39
C MET A 215 34.64 -11.95 13.52
N ARG A 216 35.33 -12.09 14.65
CA ARG A 216 35.32 -11.09 15.73
C ARG A 216 35.98 -9.79 15.30
N ASP A 217 37.14 -9.85 14.66
CA ASP A 217 37.83 -8.68 14.11
C ASP A 217 36.95 -7.96 13.09
N LEU A 218 36.24 -8.72 12.24
CA LEU A 218 35.29 -8.18 11.27
C LEU A 218 34.09 -7.52 11.94
N ALA A 219 33.61 -8.06 13.07
CA ALA A 219 32.54 -7.47 13.88
C ALA A 219 33.00 -6.17 14.59
N GLU A 220 34.27 -6.08 14.99
CA GLU A 220 34.87 -4.86 15.55
C GLU A 220 35.06 -3.78 14.47
N MET A 221 35.49 -4.17 13.27
CA MET A 221 35.67 -3.27 12.12
C MET A 221 34.35 -2.88 11.43
N ALA A 222 33.29 -3.65 11.64
CA ALA A 222 31.99 -3.36 11.07
C ALA A 222 31.48 -2.00 11.59
N PRO A 223 30.93 -1.14 10.72
CA PRO A 223 30.37 0.12 11.16
C PRO A 223 29.27 -0.14 12.19
N ASP A 224 29.22 0.69 13.24
CA ASP A 224 28.22 0.59 14.32
C ASP A 224 26.77 0.63 13.79
N ALA A 225 26.61 1.11 12.56
CA ALA A 225 25.33 1.39 11.97
C ALA A 225 25.33 0.91 10.49
N VAL A 226 24.65 -0.21 10.21
CA VAL A 226 24.22 -0.58 8.86
C VAL A 226 22.74 -0.29 8.75
N ALA A 227 22.33 0.33 7.63
CA ALA A 227 20.93 0.59 7.39
C ALA A 227 20.23 -0.74 7.07
N ASP A 228 19.21 -1.06 7.86
CA ASP A 228 18.48 -2.32 7.76
C ASP A 228 17.30 -2.18 6.78
N VAL A 229 17.12 -3.18 5.93
CA VAL A 229 16.04 -3.26 4.94
C VAL A 229 15.30 -4.57 5.13
N ASP A 230 14.09 -4.46 5.69
CA ASP A 230 13.19 -5.59 5.86
C ASP A 230 12.17 -5.60 4.71
N THR A 231 12.13 -6.69 3.94
CA THR A 231 11.17 -6.84 2.82
C THR A 231 10.21 -7.97 3.09
N ARG A 232 8.92 -7.69 2.91
CA ARG A 232 7.82 -8.64 3.14
C ARG A 232 6.83 -8.63 2.01
N ILE A 233 6.23 -9.79 1.74
CA ILE A 233 5.09 -9.92 0.83
C ILE A 233 3.91 -10.44 1.63
N ALA A 234 2.88 -9.63 1.77
CA ALA A 234 1.61 -10.05 2.35
C ALA A 234 0.63 -10.43 1.25
N ILE A 235 -0.02 -11.59 1.39
CA ILE A 235 -1.02 -12.08 0.45
C ILE A 235 -2.33 -12.18 1.20
N THR A 236 -3.31 -11.40 0.78
CA THR A 236 -4.64 -11.37 1.40
C THR A 236 -5.61 -12.16 0.56
N PHE A 237 -6.26 -13.13 1.19
CA PHE A 237 -7.28 -13.97 0.61
C PHE A 237 -8.67 -13.53 1.07
N ASP A 238 -9.65 -13.65 0.17
CA ASP A 238 -11.07 -13.61 0.48
C ASP A 238 -11.64 -15.04 0.40
N PRO A 239 -11.79 -15.73 1.54
CA PRO A 239 -12.36 -17.08 1.57
C PRO A 239 -13.79 -17.14 1.02
N ALA A 240 -14.53 -16.03 0.99
CA ALA A 240 -15.89 -16.03 0.45
C ALA A 240 -15.93 -16.23 -1.08
N ALA A 241 -14.81 -16.00 -1.77
CA ALA A 241 -14.66 -16.22 -3.21
C ALA A 241 -14.19 -17.63 -3.58
N ALA A 242 -13.93 -18.50 -2.59
CA ALA A 242 -13.53 -19.88 -2.83
C ALA A 242 -14.71 -20.74 -3.32
N ASN A 243 -14.42 -21.77 -4.11
CA ASN A 243 -15.39 -22.75 -4.58
C ASN A 243 -14.87 -24.18 -4.32
N PRO A 244 -15.51 -24.97 -3.43
CA PRO A 244 -16.66 -24.61 -2.60
C PRO A 244 -16.31 -23.55 -1.55
N ARG A 245 -17.32 -22.77 -1.13
CA ARG A 245 -17.15 -21.78 -0.08
C ARG A 245 -16.94 -22.47 1.27
N PRO A 246 -15.89 -22.13 2.05
CA PRO A 246 -15.65 -22.70 3.38
C PRO A 246 -16.80 -22.34 4.33
N GLN A 247 -17.20 -23.30 5.17
CA GLN A 247 -18.34 -23.13 6.08
C GLN A 247 -17.92 -22.46 7.40
N ASN A 248 -16.69 -22.72 7.85
CA ASN A 248 -16.16 -22.19 9.10
C ASN A 248 -14.77 -21.57 8.90
N LEU A 249 -14.23 -20.94 9.95
CA LEU A 249 -12.91 -20.31 9.92
C LEU A 249 -11.77 -21.32 9.73
N LEU A 250 -11.91 -22.53 10.28
CA LEU A 250 -10.89 -23.57 10.17
C LEU A 250 -10.74 -24.05 8.72
N ASP A 251 -11.85 -24.27 8.03
CA ASP A 251 -11.90 -24.61 6.61
C ASP A 251 -11.30 -23.50 5.75
N ALA A 252 -11.59 -22.24 6.09
CA ALA A 252 -11.01 -21.07 5.41
C ALA A 252 -9.48 -20.99 5.61
N VAL A 253 -8.99 -21.28 6.82
CA VAL A 253 -7.55 -21.36 7.12
C VAL A 253 -6.90 -22.51 6.35
N ALA A 254 -7.55 -23.68 6.29
CA ALA A 254 -7.06 -24.83 5.54
C ALA A 254 -7.00 -24.53 4.03
N GLU A 255 -8.01 -23.85 3.49
CA GLU A 255 -8.04 -23.40 2.09
C GLU A 255 -6.86 -22.47 1.77
N VAL A 256 -6.66 -21.42 2.57
CA VAL A 256 -5.53 -20.48 2.39
C VAL A 256 -4.20 -21.22 2.48
N THR A 257 -4.04 -22.09 3.48
CA THR A 257 -2.81 -22.87 3.69
C THR A 257 -2.49 -23.79 2.50
N ARG A 258 -3.51 -24.32 1.83
CA ARG A 258 -3.37 -25.15 0.62
C ARG A 258 -2.82 -24.37 -0.57
N TRP A 259 -3.23 -23.10 -0.74
CA TRP A 259 -2.83 -22.28 -1.89
C TRP A 259 -1.43 -21.67 -1.75
N LEU A 260 -0.98 -21.40 -0.52
CA LEU A 260 0.29 -20.73 -0.24
C LEU A 260 1.53 -21.39 -0.88
N PRO A 261 1.73 -22.73 -0.79
CA PRO A 261 2.87 -23.40 -1.42
C PRO A 261 3.06 -23.09 -2.91
N GLY A 262 1.96 -23.03 -3.67
CA GLY A 262 2.02 -22.72 -5.10
C GLY A 262 2.42 -21.28 -5.37
N ILE A 263 2.01 -20.33 -4.51
CA ILE A 263 2.40 -18.92 -4.64
C ILE A 263 3.87 -18.74 -4.24
N GLU A 264 4.32 -19.40 -3.17
CA GLU A 264 5.71 -19.37 -2.68
C GLU A 264 6.71 -19.81 -3.76
N GLN A 265 6.39 -20.89 -4.49
CA GLN A 265 7.27 -21.43 -5.54
C GLN A 265 7.45 -20.47 -6.73
N MET A 266 6.49 -19.59 -6.98
CA MET A 266 6.55 -18.63 -8.08
C MET A 266 7.43 -17.41 -7.79
N LEU A 267 7.83 -17.19 -6.53
CA LEU A 267 8.65 -16.04 -6.14
C LEU A 267 10.12 -16.19 -6.56
N ALA A 268 10.67 -17.40 -6.51
CA ALA A 268 12.09 -17.63 -6.78
C ALA A 268 12.52 -17.21 -8.21
N PRO A 269 11.78 -17.54 -9.29
CA PRO A 269 12.09 -17.05 -10.64
C PRO A 269 12.04 -15.52 -10.78
N CYS A 270 11.35 -14.81 -9.87
CA CYS A 270 11.27 -13.35 -9.86
C CYS A 270 12.49 -12.68 -9.21
N GLY A 271 13.54 -13.43 -8.89
CA GLY A 271 14.71 -12.91 -8.18
C GLY A 271 14.42 -12.62 -6.71
N ILE A 272 13.47 -13.33 -6.10
CA ILE A 272 13.05 -13.15 -4.70
C ILE A 272 13.39 -14.41 -3.91
N ALA A 273 14.31 -14.29 -2.96
CA ALA A 273 14.62 -15.36 -2.03
C ALA A 273 13.54 -15.43 -0.93
N TYR A 274 12.81 -16.54 -0.87
CA TYR A 274 11.81 -16.79 0.16
C TYR A 274 12.42 -17.44 1.40
N SER A 275 12.14 -16.92 2.59
CA SER A 275 12.72 -17.38 3.86
C SER A 275 11.71 -17.96 4.84
N GLY A 276 10.44 -18.13 4.43
CA GLY A 276 9.39 -18.67 5.29
C GLY A 276 8.20 -17.72 5.48
N ARG A 277 7.13 -18.24 6.07
CA ARG A 277 5.96 -17.48 6.50
C ARG A 277 6.23 -16.92 7.90
N LEU A 278 5.79 -15.70 8.19
CA LEU A 278 5.87 -15.17 9.55
C LEU A 278 4.96 -15.97 10.48
N THR A 279 5.47 -16.28 11.67
CA THR A 279 4.71 -16.81 12.81
C THR A 279 3.86 -15.72 13.45
N ALA A 280 2.92 -16.11 14.34
CA ALA A 280 2.12 -15.15 15.09
C ALA A 280 3.00 -14.19 15.93
N GLN A 281 4.06 -14.70 16.55
CA GLN A 281 5.00 -13.91 17.34
C GLN A 281 5.78 -12.92 16.48
N GLU A 282 6.24 -13.35 15.30
CA GLU A 282 6.94 -12.46 14.36
C GLU A 282 6.02 -11.36 13.80
N LEU A 283 4.73 -11.67 13.59
CA LEU A 283 3.73 -10.66 13.23
C LEU A 283 3.55 -9.62 14.35
N VAL A 284 3.47 -10.06 15.61
CA VAL A 284 3.42 -9.18 16.79
C VAL A 284 4.66 -8.30 16.84
N ALA A 285 5.86 -8.89 16.76
CA ALA A 285 7.13 -8.17 16.78
C ALA A 285 7.22 -7.11 15.68
N THR A 286 6.76 -7.46 14.47
CA THR A 286 6.75 -6.54 13.32
C THR A 286 5.80 -5.36 13.55
N LEU A 287 4.59 -5.61 14.06
CA LEU A 287 3.63 -4.57 14.38
C LEU A 287 4.12 -3.69 15.53
N ARG A 288 4.62 -4.29 16.62
CA ARG A 288 5.14 -3.55 17.77
C ARG A 288 6.30 -2.65 17.36
N THR A 289 7.25 -3.15 16.59
CA THR A 289 8.38 -2.34 16.07
C THR A 289 7.91 -1.20 15.16
N ALA A 290 6.78 -1.36 14.47
CA ALA A 290 6.22 -0.30 13.65
C ALA A 290 5.56 0.80 14.50
N TYR A 291 4.78 0.41 15.51
CA TYR A 291 4.05 1.31 16.41
C TYR A 291 4.91 1.89 17.54
N ASP A 292 6.05 1.27 17.86
CA ASP A 292 7.06 1.74 18.80
C ASP A 292 8.46 1.43 18.24
N PRO A 293 8.99 2.29 17.36
CA PRO A 293 10.33 2.12 16.80
C PRO A 293 11.46 2.04 17.83
N ALA A 294 11.31 2.64 19.03
CA ALA A 294 12.34 2.59 20.07
C ALA A 294 12.44 1.20 20.71
N SER A 295 11.35 0.43 20.74
CA SER A 295 11.33 -0.94 21.26
C SER A 295 12.03 -1.99 20.37
N ARG A 296 12.52 -1.63 19.18
CA ARG A 296 13.05 -2.60 18.20
C ARG A 296 14.09 -3.55 18.79
N ALA A 297 15.07 -3.03 19.52
CA ALA A 297 16.14 -3.83 20.12
C ALA A 297 15.59 -4.81 21.18
N ASP A 298 14.61 -4.37 21.97
CA ASP A 298 13.97 -5.19 23.00
C ASP A 298 13.11 -6.30 22.37
N VAL A 299 12.34 -5.95 21.34
CA VAL A 299 11.53 -6.89 20.57
C VAL A 299 12.39 -7.93 19.86
N ALA A 300 13.53 -7.53 19.27
CA ALA A 300 14.46 -8.45 18.64
C ALA A 300 15.05 -9.45 19.65
N ARG A 301 15.44 -8.97 20.85
CA ARG A 301 15.90 -9.85 21.94
C ARG A 301 14.81 -10.79 22.43
N ALA A 302 13.57 -10.32 22.57
CA ALA A 302 12.43 -11.13 22.96
C ALA A 302 12.10 -12.21 21.91
N ALA A 303 12.22 -11.89 20.62
CA ALA A 303 12.00 -12.84 19.53
C ALA A 303 13.05 -13.97 19.49
N ALA A 304 14.30 -13.68 19.88
CA ALA A 304 15.36 -14.68 19.97
C ALA A 304 15.29 -15.55 21.23
N ALA A 305 14.52 -15.14 22.24
CA ALA A 305 14.41 -15.87 23.50
C ALA A 305 13.58 -17.17 23.34
N PRO A 306 13.91 -18.26 24.07
CA PRO A 306 13.10 -19.50 24.07
C PRO A 306 11.64 -19.27 24.50
N GLN A 307 11.38 -18.19 25.23
CA GLN A 307 10.07 -17.80 25.76
C GLN A 307 9.37 -16.75 24.89
N ALA A 308 9.76 -16.59 23.61
CA ALA A 308 9.19 -15.59 22.70
C ALA A 308 7.66 -15.58 22.67
N GLY A 309 7.01 -16.75 22.82
CA GLY A 309 5.54 -16.86 22.87
C GLY A 309 4.89 -16.20 24.09
N GLU A 310 5.61 -16.07 25.21
CA GLU A 310 5.12 -15.38 26.41
C GLU A 310 5.41 -13.87 26.37
N LEU A 311 6.50 -13.48 25.72
CA LEU A 311 6.99 -12.10 25.61
C LEU A 311 6.38 -11.31 24.45
N LEU A 312 5.92 -11.99 23.40
CA LEU A 312 5.35 -11.36 22.19
C LEU A 312 3.86 -11.72 22.06
N ARG A 313 3.08 -11.12 22.95
CA ARG A 313 1.63 -11.29 23.02
C ARG A 313 0.90 -10.35 22.07
N TRP A 314 -0.22 -10.78 21.51
CA TRP A 314 -0.99 -9.94 20.57
C TRP A 314 -1.48 -8.65 21.20
N GLU A 315 -1.79 -8.73 22.49
CA GLU A 315 -2.15 -7.63 23.37
C GLU A 315 -1.14 -6.47 23.34
N GLU A 316 0.12 -6.76 23.03
CA GLU A 316 1.22 -5.80 22.99
C GLU A 316 1.60 -5.40 21.55
N ALA A 317 0.90 -5.91 20.53
CA ALA A 317 1.22 -5.62 19.13
C ALA A 317 0.95 -4.17 18.72
N GLY A 318 -0.03 -3.51 19.36
CA GLY A 318 -0.41 -2.13 19.10
C GLY A 318 0.40 -1.10 19.92
N PRO A 319 0.20 0.21 19.65
CA PRO A 319 0.73 1.26 20.49
C PRO A 319 -0.09 1.36 21.79
N VAL A 320 0.56 1.74 22.88
CA VAL A 320 -0.09 2.08 24.15
C VAL A 320 -0.93 3.35 23.99
N ARG A 321 -0.43 4.34 23.24
CA ARG A 321 -1.16 5.57 22.94
C ARG A 321 -0.92 5.99 21.51
N ALA A 322 -1.99 6.38 20.82
CA ALA A 322 -1.89 7.01 19.52
C ALA A 322 -2.80 8.24 19.43
N GLN A 323 -2.33 9.31 18.80
CA GLN A 323 -3.09 10.53 18.58
C GLN A 323 -2.91 10.99 17.13
N GLU A 324 -4.01 11.17 16.44
CA GLU A 324 -4.04 11.69 15.08
C GLU A 324 -4.24 13.20 15.08
N ASP A 325 -3.24 13.90 14.56
CA ASP A 325 -3.31 15.32 14.22
C ASP A 325 -3.57 15.50 12.72
N TRP A 326 -3.88 16.73 12.31
CA TRP A 326 -4.17 17.02 10.90
C TRP A 326 -2.97 16.75 9.98
N ASP A 327 -1.77 17.09 10.42
CA ASP A 327 -0.53 17.01 9.63
C ASP A 327 0.39 15.84 9.99
N CYS A 328 0.13 15.14 11.11
CA CYS A 328 0.95 14.02 11.57
C CYS A 328 0.15 13.05 12.43
N TRP A 329 0.73 11.89 12.71
CA TRP A 329 0.16 10.89 13.60
C TRP A 329 1.21 10.50 14.64
N ARG A 330 0.89 10.74 15.91
CA ARG A 330 1.75 10.45 17.05
C ARG A 330 1.42 9.07 17.59
N HIS A 331 2.42 8.26 17.83
CA HIS A 331 2.33 6.96 18.48
C HIS A 331 3.52 6.79 19.42
N ASP A 332 3.45 5.81 20.33
CA ASP A 332 4.37 5.56 21.45
C ASP A 332 5.71 6.34 21.40
N SER A 333 6.68 5.89 20.61
CA SER A 333 8.02 6.50 20.56
C SER A 333 8.28 7.36 19.33
N ALA A 334 7.27 7.65 18.49
CA ALA A 334 7.51 8.32 17.22
C ALA A 334 6.32 9.13 16.67
N VAL A 335 6.66 10.06 15.79
CA VAL A 335 5.71 10.83 14.99
C VAL A 335 5.84 10.42 13.54
N SER A 336 4.72 10.04 12.93
CA SER A 336 4.68 9.59 11.55
C SER A 336 3.89 10.50 10.64
N VAL A 337 4.32 10.55 9.39
CA VAL A 337 3.55 11.09 8.26
C VAL A 337 3.39 10.00 7.23
N ALA A 338 2.20 9.95 6.64
CA ALA A 338 1.84 8.97 5.63
C ALA A 338 1.45 9.66 4.31
N TRP A 339 1.77 9.00 3.20
CA TRP A 339 1.46 9.41 1.84
C TRP A 339 0.74 8.28 1.09
N ALA A 340 -0.11 8.66 0.16
CA ALA A 340 -0.68 7.78 -0.84
C ALA A 340 -0.21 8.20 -2.24
N LEU A 341 -0.09 7.22 -3.13
CA LEU A 341 0.14 7.44 -4.55
C LEU A 341 -0.98 8.29 -5.14
N SER A 342 -0.62 9.45 -5.66
CA SER A 342 -1.53 10.31 -6.42
C SER A 342 -1.42 10.07 -7.92
N GLU A 343 -0.21 9.78 -8.40
CA GLU A 343 0.08 9.61 -9.82
C GLU A 343 1.30 8.70 -9.99
N ALA A 344 1.15 7.68 -10.84
CA ALA A 344 2.25 6.83 -11.31
C ALA A 344 3.15 7.59 -12.30
N PRO A 345 4.33 7.05 -12.69
CA PRO A 345 5.19 7.70 -13.66
C PRO A 345 4.46 7.93 -14.98
N ARG A 346 4.56 9.14 -15.54
CA ARG A 346 3.89 9.49 -16.81
C ARG A 346 4.65 9.01 -18.05
N GLN A 347 5.93 8.77 -17.89
CA GLN A 347 6.84 8.37 -18.95
C GLN A 347 7.21 6.90 -18.74
N ALA A 348 7.69 6.25 -19.80
CA ALA A 348 8.30 4.94 -19.65
C ALA A 348 9.56 5.05 -18.77
N VAL A 349 9.74 4.11 -17.85
CA VAL A 349 10.83 4.09 -16.86
C VAL A 349 11.52 2.73 -16.87
N ILE A 350 12.72 2.67 -16.33
CA ILE A 350 13.46 1.41 -16.14
C ILE A 350 12.99 0.67 -14.88
N SER A 351 13.32 -0.62 -14.76
CA SER A 351 12.97 -1.47 -13.61
C SER A 351 13.41 -0.91 -12.26
N GLN A 352 14.49 -0.13 -12.24
CA GLN A 352 15.09 0.45 -11.04
C GLN A 352 14.43 1.76 -10.54
N VAL A 353 13.34 2.20 -11.17
CA VAL A 353 12.71 3.51 -10.88
C VAL A 353 12.35 3.71 -9.40
N LEU A 354 12.03 2.65 -8.66
CA LEU A 354 11.64 2.75 -7.25
C LEU A 354 12.83 2.77 -6.28
N LEU A 355 14.06 2.46 -6.73
CA LEU A 355 15.23 2.39 -5.86
C LEU A 355 15.42 3.64 -4.98
N PRO A 356 15.30 4.89 -5.48
CA PRO A 356 15.48 6.07 -4.62
C PRO A 356 14.52 6.11 -3.42
N LEU A 357 13.29 5.59 -3.58
CA LEU A 357 12.29 5.54 -2.53
C LEU A 357 12.49 4.35 -1.58
N LEU A 358 12.96 3.21 -2.09
CA LEU A 358 13.13 1.97 -1.33
C LEU A 358 14.52 1.82 -0.69
N ALA A 359 15.51 2.55 -1.20
CA ALA A 359 16.86 2.52 -0.68
C ALA A 359 16.91 3.15 0.73
N PRO A 360 17.79 2.64 1.61
CA PRO A 360 17.94 3.20 2.93
C PRO A 360 18.29 4.69 2.92
N GLY A 361 17.93 5.37 4.00
CA GLY A 361 18.14 6.79 4.16
C GLY A 361 18.33 7.18 5.63
N PRO A 362 18.47 8.49 5.91
CA PRO A 362 18.71 9.00 7.25
C PRO A 362 17.49 8.88 8.19
N TYR A 363 16.30 8.56 7.65
CA TYR A 363 15.06 8.44 8.41
C TYR A 363 14.39 7.11 8.13
N ALA A 364 13.65 6.60 9.13
CA ALA A 364 12.90 5.36 8.96
C ALA A 364 11.79 5.58 7.94
N ARG A 365 11.71 4.70 6.95
CA ARG A 365 10.76 4.82 5.86
C ARG A 365 10.24 3.44 5.50
N ARG A 366 8.92 3.35 5.46
CA ARG A 366 8.21 2.20 4.94
C ARG A 366 7.51 2.57 3.65
N ALA A 367 7.63 1.73 2.63
CA ALA A 367 6.86 1.85 1.40
C ALA A 367 6.19 0.51 1.10
N SER A 368 4.89 0.53 0.85
CA SER A 368 4.10 -0.65 0.51
C SER A 368 3.37 -0.45 -0.81
N LEU A 369 3.66 -1.32 -1.77
CA LEU A 369 2.97 -1.42 -3.05
C LEU A 369 1.87 -2.47 -2.92
N LEU A 370 0.62 -2.05 -2.97
CA LEU A 370 -0.53 -2.95 -2.95
C LEU A 370 -0.97 -3.20 -4.39
N TYR A 371 -1.12 -4.46 -4.77
CA TYR A 371 -1.65 -4.88 -6.08
C TYR A 371 -2.90 -5.72 -5.88
N GLU A 372 -3.99 -5.29 -6.49
CA GLU A 372 -5.27 -5.98 -6.55
C GLU A 372 -5.44 -6.56 -7.96
N PRO A 373 -5.34 -7.90 -8.11
CA PRO A 373 -5.59 -8.54 -9.40
C PRO A 373 -7.07 -8.37 -9.77
N PHE A 374 -7.35 -8.13 -11.05
CA PHE A 374 -8.72 -8.26 -11.54
C PHE A 374 -8.96 -9.72 -11.96
N PRO A 375 -10.11 -10.31 -11.58
CA PRO A 375 -10.48 -11.62 -12.10
C PRO A 375 -10.47 -11.61 -13.62
N ALA A 376 -9.91 -12.64 -14.26
CA ALA A 376 -9.73 -12.71 -15.71
C ALA A 376 -11.03 -12.42 -16.49
N GLU A 377 -12.19 -12.91 -16.00
CA GLU A 377 -13.51 -12.66 -16.59
C GLU A 377 -13.95 -11.18 -16.55
N ILE A 378 -13.55 -10.45 -15.49
CA ILE A 378 -13.85 -9.02 -15.32
C ILE A 378 -12.83 -8.16 -16.04
N ALA A 379 -11.57 -8.61 -16.13
CA ALA A 379 -10.50 -7.94 -16.87
C ALA A 379 -10.87 -7.80 -18.35
N ALA A 380 -11.26 -8.92 -18.99
CA ALA A 380 -11.68 -8.93 -20.39
C ALA A 380 -12.86 -7.98 -20.66
N LYS A 381 -13.90 -8.02 -19.81
CA LYS A 381 -15.08 -7.16 -19.96
C LYS A 381 -14.77 -5.68 -19.71
N ARG A 382 -13.93 -5.34 -18.73
CA ARG A 382 -13.51 -3.95 -18.49
C ARG A 382 -12.66 -3.43 -19.64
N LEU A 383 -11.80 -4.25 -20.22
CA LEU A 383 -11.04 -3.89 -21.40
C LEU A 383 -11.97 -3.63 -22.60
N GLU A 384 -12.95 -4.50 -22.84
CA GLU A 384 -13.97 -4.31 -23.87
C GLU A 384 -14.74 -3.00 -23.66
N ASP A 385 -15.22 -2.75 -22.43
CA ASP A 385 -15.89 -1.50 -22.05
C ASP A 385 -14.95 -0.29 -22.23
N GLU A 386 -13.65 -0.42 -21.97
CA GLU A 386 -12.67 0.64 -22.15
C GLU A 386 -12.35 0.91 -23.63
N VAL A 387 -12.15 -0.13 -24.44
CA VAL A 387 -11.98 -0.05 -25.89
C VAL A 387 -13.22 0.57 -26.52
N ASN A 388 -14.40 0.18 -26.07
CA ASN A 388 -15.67 0.74 -26.51
C ASN A 388 -15.82 2.20 -26.05
N ASN A 389 -15.44 2.55 -24.83
CA ASN A 389 -15.45 3.94 -24.37
C ASN A 389 -14.43 4.81 -25.15
N ALA A 390 -13.29 4.24 -25.53
CA ALA A 390 -12.31 4.92 -26.38
C ALA A 390 -12.84 5.11 -27.82
N SER A 391 -13.52 4.12 -28.40
CA SER A 391 -14.12 4.20 -29.72
C SER A 391 -15.34 5.15 -29.75
N ILE A 392 -16.16 5.16 -28.70
CA ILE A 392 -17.26 6.12 -28.52
C ILE A 392 -16.69 7.55 -28.45
N ARG A 393 -15.62 7.79 -27.69
CA ARG A 393 -14.95 9.10 -27.66
C ARG A 393 -14.44 9.53 -29.04
N GLN A 394 -13.94 8.60 -29.86
CA GLN A 394 -13.56 8.89 -31.24
C GLN A 394 -14.75 9.26 -32.12
N TRP A 395 -15.87 8.53 -31.97
CA TRP A 395 -17.09 8.84 -32.70
C TRP A 395 -17.63 10.22 -32.33
N TRP A 396 -17.65 10.55 -31.03
CA TRP A 396 -18.04 11.87 -30.52
C TRP A 396 -17.07 12.97 -30.99
N GLY A 397 -15.75 12.75 -30.97
CA GLY A 397 -14.75 13.69 -31.46
C GLY A 397 -14.89 13.99 -32.96
N LYS A 398 -15.12 12.95 -33.77
CA LYS A 398 -15.43 13.07 -35.21
C LYS A 398 -16.75 13.78 -35.47
N ALA A 399 -17.81 13.46 -34.70
CA ALA A 399 -19.10 14.13 -34.80
C ALA A 399 -19.05 15.62 -34.42
N THR A 400 -18.15 15.99 -33.51
CA THR A 400 -17.96 17.39 -33.05
C THR A 400 -16.91 18.15 -33.88
N LYS A 401 -16.37 17.58 -34.98
CA LYS A 401 -15.29 18.16 -35.82
C LYS A 401 -14.09 18.71 -35.03
N ARG A 402 -13.72 18.03 -33.94
CA ARG A 402 -12.58 18.42 -33.11
C ARG A 402 -11.36 17.65 -33.62
N GLU A 403 -10.30 18.35 -34.03
CA GLU A 403 -9.04 17.70 -34.43
C GLU A 403 -8.50 16.88 -33.25
N ALA A 404 -8.11 15.64 -33.53
CA ALA A 404 -7.51 14.77 -32.52
C ALA A 404 -6.19 15.39 -32.08
N THR A 405 -6.06 15.63 -30.77
CA THR A 405 -4.82 16.17 -30.22
C THR A 405 -3.75 15.07 -30.27
N GLN A 406 -2.46 15.42 -30.36
CA GLN A 406 -1.36 14.44 -30.29
C GLN A 406 -1.49 13.50 -29.06
N ARG A 407 -2.01 14.02 -27.95
CA ARG A 407 -2.34 13.25 -26.75
C ARG A 407 -3.39 12.16 -26.97
N ASP A 408 -4.40 12.42 -27.82
CA ASP A 408 -5.45 11.45 -28.13
C ASP A 408 -4.89 10.29 -28.99
N ILE A 409 -3.92 10.60 -29.86
CA ILE A 409 -3.21 9.62 -30.68
C ILE A 409 -2.31 8.73 -29.82
N ASP A 410 -1.54 9.32 -28.91
CA ASP A 410 -0.67 8.59 -27.98
C ASP A 410 -1.50 7.72 -27.01
N ASP A 411 -2.59 8.26 -26.44
CA ASP A 411 -3.51 7.51 -25.57
C ASP A 411 -4.11 6.29 -26.31
N GLN A 412 -4.40 6.44 -27.60
CA GLN A 412 -4.90 5.36 -28.45
C GLN A 412 -3.83 4.30 -28.75
N ALA A 413 -2.61 4.72 -29.08
CA ALA A 413 -1.50 3.80 -29.33
C ALA A 413 -1.21 2.95 -28.09
N GLN A 414 -1.19 3.59 -26.92
CA GLN A 414 -1.05 2.91 -25.63
C GLN A 414 -2.22 1.98 -25.32
N ALA A 415 -3.47 2.36 -25.68
CA ALA A 415 -4.63 1.51 -25.43
C ALA A 415 -4.58 0.23 -26.27
N ARG A 416 -4.16 0.36 -27.53
CA ARG A 416 -3.95 -0.79 -28.42
C ARG A 416 -2.79 -1.67 -27.96
N GLN A 417 -1.73 -1.07 -27.41
CA GLN A 417 -0.62 -1.82 -26.83
C GLN A 417 -1.07 -2.62 -25.61
N ALA A 418 -1.78 -2.01 -24.66
CA ALA A 418 -2.31 -2.71 -23.49
C ALA A 418 -3.24 -3.87 -23.88
N ALA A 419 -4.11 -3.66 -24.88
CA ALA A 419 -4.97 -4.73 -25.39
C ALA A 419 -4.19 -5.89 -26.02
N ARG A 420 -3.06 -5.61 -26.70
CA ARG A 420 -2.17 -6.64 -27.21
C ARG A 420 -1.46 -7.40 -26.09
N GLU A 421 -0.97 -6.69 -25.08
CA GLU A 421 -0.31 -7.30 -23.92
C GLU A 421 -1.27 -8.21 -23.14
N GLU A 422 -2.53 -7.80 -22.93
CA GLU A 422 -3.56 -8.64 -22.32
C GLU A 422 -3.90 -9.87 -23.17
N SER A 423 -4.04 -9.70 -24.50
CA SER A 423 -4.24 -10.84 -25.41
C SER A 423 -3.06 -11.82 -25.40
N ALA A 424 -1.86 -11.35 -25.03
CA ALA A 424 -0.67 -12.16 -24.83
C ALA A 424 -0.55 -12.75 -23.41
N GLY A 425 -1.57 -12.55 -22.56
CA GLY A 425 -1.65 -13.12 -21.21
C GLY A 425 -1.18 -12.21 -20.09
N ALA A 426 -0.95 -10.92 -20.33
CA ALA A 426 -0.58 -9.98 -19.27
C ALA A 426 -1.74 -9.77 -18.26
N GLY A 427 -1.40 -9.82 -16.98
CA GLY A 427 -2.34 -9.60 -15.89
C GLY A 427 -2.78 -8.16 -15.78
N VAL A 428 -4.10 -7.92 -15.77
CA VAL A 428 -4.65 -6.60 -15.48
C VAL A 428 -4.99 -6.50 -14.00
N GLY A 429 -4.48 -5.46 -13.34
CA GLY A 429 -4.78 -5.21 -11.94
C GLY A 429 -4.60 -3.76 -11.56
N ARG A 430 -5.11 -3.41 -10.39
CA ARG A 430 -4.96 -2.08 -9.80
C ARG A 430 -3.82 -2.11 -8.81
N PHE A 431 -2.83 -1.24 -8.98
CA PHE A 431 -1.85 -0.99 -7.94
C PHE A 431 -2.06 0.36 -7.26
N THR A 432 -1.65 0.42 -6.00
CA THR A 432 -1.53 1.64 -5.21
C THR A 432 -0.23 1.57 -4.42
N LEU A 433 0.32 2.71 -4.02
CA LEU A 433 1.50 2.75 -3.16
C LEU A 433 1.20 3.65 -1.97
N TYR A 434 1.57 3.18 -0.78
CA TYR A 434 1.54 3.95 0.45
C TYR A 434 2.95 4.03 1.01
N ALA A 435 3.32 5.20 1.49
CA ALA A 435 4.59 5.39 2.18
C ALA A 435 4.33 6.01 3.55
N SER A 436 5.18 5.70 4.51
CA SER A 436 5.22 6.37 5.80
C SER A 436 6.66 6.58 6.25
N THR A 437 6.92 7.68 6.94
CA THR A 437 8.17 7.89 7.67
C THR A 437 7.85 8.08 9.14
N SER A 438 8.73 7.61 10.02
CA SER A 438 8.61 7.72 11.47
C SER A 438 9.89 8.36 12.01
N VAL A 439 9.74 9.40 12.81
CA VAL A 439 10.85 10.09 13.49
C VAL A 439 10.61 10.12 15.00
N PRO A 440 11.66 10.08 15.83
CA PRO A 440 11.50 10.12 17.29
C PRO A 440 10.97 11.46 17.81
N THR A 441 11.25 12.58 17.13
CA THR A 441 10.86 13.92 17.57
C THR A 441 10.19 14.72 16.46
N LEU A 442 9.30 15.64 16.86
CA LEU A 442 8.58 16.52 15.93
C LEU A 442 9.53 17.45 15.16
N GLU A 443 10.67 17.81 15.74
CA GLU A 443 11.68 18.69 15.14
C GLU A 443 12.32 18.09 13.88
N GLN A 444 12.47 16.76 13.83
CA GLN A 444 13.02 16.04 12.67
C GLN A 444 11.98 15.85 11.55
N LEU A 445 10.69 16.05 11.86
CA LEU A 445 9.60 15.72 10.94
C LEU A 445 9.68 16.49 9.60
N PRO A 446 9.96 17.82 9.57
CA PRO A 446 10.07 18.54 8.30
C PRO A 446 11.18 17.99 7.38
N ALA A 447 12.32 17.59 7.96
CA ALA A 447 13.44 17.05 7.21
C ALA A 447 13.14 15.64 6.67
N ALA A 448 12.52 14.77 7.49
CA ALA A 448 12.07 13.45 7.04
C ALA A 448 11.01 13.51 5.94
N VAL A 449 10.08 14.45 6.06
CA VAL A 449 9.06 14.73 5.04
C VAL A 449 9.69 15.17 3.72
N ALA A 450 10.69 16.06 3.77
CA ALA A 450 11.40 16.52 2.59
C ALA A 450 12.18 15.38 1.90
N ASP A 451 12.84 14.51 2.67
CA ASP A 451 13.56 13.33 2.14
C ASP A 451 12.62 12.39 1.36
N VAL A 452 11.45 12.05 1.94
CA VAL A 452 10.46 11.18 1.27
C VAL A 452 9.94 11.82 -0.02
N GLU A 453 9.62 13.11 0.01
CA GLU A 453 9.06 13.80 -1.17
C GLU A 453 10.10 13.98 -2.28
N GLN A 454 11.36 14.24 -1.93
CA GLN A 454 12.46 14.30 -2.89
C GLN A 454 12.69 12.94 -3.55
N ARG A 455 12.77 11.86 -2.76
CA ARG A 455 12.96 10.49 -3.26
C ARG A 455 11.80 10.00 -4.10
N ALA A 456 10.56 10.35 -3.73
CA ALA A 456 9.40 10.11 -4.57
C ALA A 456 9.51 10.82 -5.94
N GLY A 457 9.97 12.07 -5.95
CA GLY A 457 10.24 12.82 -7.19
C GLY A 457 11.33 12.16 -8.06
N GLN A 458 12.39 11.67 -7.44
CA GLN A 458 13.45 10.90 -8.11
C GLN A 458 12.90 9.59 -8.70
N ALA A 459 12.03 8.91 -7.95
CA ALA A 459 11.29 7.73 -8.41
C ALA A 459 10.14 8.04 -9.39
N LYS A 460 10.05 9.29 -9.88
CA LYS A 460 9.01 9.74 -10.83
C LYS A 460 7.57 9.50 -10.34
N LEU A 461 7.39 9.35 -9.03
CA LEU A 461 6.09 9.18 -8.39
C LEU A 461 5.60 10.50 -7.83
N ARG A 462 4.30 10.74 -7.94
CA ARG A 462 3.65 11.82 -7.21
C ARG A 462 2.96 11.25 -5.98
N LEU A 463 3.57 11.47 -4.83
CA LEU A 463 2.97 11.15 -3.54
C LEU A 463 2.17 12.33 -2.99
N ARG A 464 1.15 12.00 -2.20
CA ARG A 464 0.33 13.00 -1.53
C ARG A 464 0.14 12.66 -0.07
N ARG A 465 0.47 13.61 0.80
CA ARG A 465 0.25 13.48 2.25
C ARG A 465 -1.20 13.20 2.57
N MET A 466 -1.43 12.24 3.47
CA MET A 466 -2.74 11.81 3.94
C MET A 466 -3.20 12.65 5.14
N ARG A 467 -3.20 13.99 4.99
CA ARG A 467 -3.67 14.91 6.02
C ARG A 467 -5.05 14.53 6.53
N GLY A 468 -5.25 14.46 7.85
CA GLY A 468 -6.49 14.03 8.51
C GLY A 468 -6.85 12.55 8.27
N GLY A 469 -5.89 11.73 7.86
CA GLY A 469 -6.01 10.28 7.66
C GLY A 469 -4.66 9.57 7.68
N HIS A 470 -3.72 10.09 8.48
CA HIS A 470 -2.38 9.57 8.64
C HIS A 470 -2.38 8.20 9.33
N ALA A 471 -3.29 7.95 10.27
CA ALA A 471 -3.41 6.64 10.93
C ALA A 471 -3.80 5.55 9.92
N ALA A 472 -4.78 5.83 9.05
CA ALA A 472 -5.17 4.91 7.98
C ALA A 472 -4.09 4.75 6.91
N GLY A 473 -3.36 5.83 6.59
CA GLY A 473 -2.22 5.77 5.67
C GLY A 473 -1.05 4.96 6.20
N PHE A 474 -0.75 5.09 7.48
CA PHE A 474 0.26 4.29 8.17
C PHE A 474 -0.14 2.81 8.18
N ALA A 475 -1.40 2.51 8.52
CA ALA A 475 -1.92 1.15 8.46
C ALA A 475 -1.83 0.53 7.05
N ALA A 476 -2.12 1.30 6.00
CA ALA A 476 -1.94 0.85 4.63
C ALA A 476 -0.46 0.61 4.28
N ALA A 477 0.43 1.48 4.76
CA ALA A 477 1.88 1.33 4.57
C ALA A 477 2.47 0.12 5.31
N LEU A 478 1.83 -0.40 6.38
CA LEU A 478 2.23 -1.67 7.00
C LEU A 478 2.16 -2.86 6.03
N GLY A 479 1.23 -2.81 5.06
CA GLY A 479 0.95 -3.91 4.12
C GLY A 479 0.35 -5.15 4.78
N MET A 480 -0.15 -5.06 6.02
CA MET A 480 -0.60 -6.20 6.82
C MET A 480 -2.11 -6.49 6.63
N GLY A 481 -2.54 -6.67 5.37
CA GLY A 481 -3.89 -7.14 5.04
C GLY A 481 -4.97 -6.07 4.86
N PHE A 482 -4.64 -4.80 5.11
CA PHE A 482 -5.55 -3.67 4.90
C PHE A 482 -5.30 -3.00 3.54
N ASN A 483 -6.33 -2.98 2.69
CA ASN A 483 -6.34 -2.23 1.44
C ASN A 483 -7.43 -1.14 1.49
N PRO A 484 -7.07 0.18 1.52
CA PRO A 484 -8.05 1.26 1.59
C PRO A 484 -9.07 1.29 0.45
N SER A 485 -8.73 0.73 -0.70
CA SER A 485 -9.59 0.75 -1.89
C SER A 485 -10.80 -0.18 -1.77
N THR A 486 -10.72 -1.23 -0.93
CA THR A 486 -11.83 -2.17 -0.70
C THR A 486 -12.83 -1.63 0.32
N VAL A 487 -12.36 -0.83 1.28
CA VAL A 487 -13.20 -0.22 2.32
C VAL A 487 -13.97 1.00 1.78
N THR A 488 -13.35 1.79 0.90
CA THR A 488 -14.01 2.95 0.28
C THR A 488 -15.05 2.55 -0.76
N GLY A 489 -14.87 1.41 -1.45
CA GLY A 489 -15.84 0.90 -2.44
C GLY A 489 -17.15 0.38 -1.86
N LYS A 490 -17.14 -0.14 -0.61
CA LYS A 490 -18.35 -0.67 0.05
C LYS A 490 -19.29 0.43 0.59
N ALA A 491 -18.85 1.68 0.65
CA ALA A 491 -19.72 2.81 1.01
C ALA A 491 -20.69 3.22 -0.12
N HIS A 492 -20.58 2.60 -1.30
CA HIS A 492 -21.39 2.88 -2.48
C HIS A 492 -22.18 1.67 -2.99
N ARG A 493 -22.38 0.63 -2.16
CA ARG A 493 -23.35 -0.44 -2.41
C ARG A 493 -24.41 -0.46 -1.34
#